data_AF-A0AAV0T5R8-F1
#
_entry.id   AF-A0AAV0T5R8-F1
#
_cell.length_a   1.000
_cell.length_b   1.000
_cell.length_c   1.000
_cell.angle_alpha   90.00
_cell.angle_beta   90.00
_cell.angle_gamma   90.00
#
_symmetry.space_group_name_H-M   'P 1'
#
loop_
_entity.id
_entity.type
_entity.pdbx_description
1 polymer ?
#
loop_
_entity_poly.entity_id
_entity_poly.type
_entity_poly.pdbx_seq_one_letter_code
_entity_poly.pdbx_strand_id
1 'polypeptide(L)'
;MNSSLAKESNEATEECFRSSKSIQHLLDNNKKWREDLVKRDSSLFDRTAMDQHPAYLWIGCSDSRVPAEEITGLDPGEMFCHRNVANLVVTNDINVLSVVQYAVESLKVNDIIVCGHYGCGGVKVAMENNHVGILDTWLRTIRDVHRNHKDELDALPTDEARYRRTVELNVKQQCLNIFKMNVIQHRLGRIDEPNIHGLVYDIQTGGLKELKVDYYGYFAKLVGDDSLHAFPDGEPTMGLAHRRRNAILDLGDGLESEPGVVRTCYMARMLKRESDLFTPEEVDEAIDTIMSQMEDSQKSFLNIKDLIAYFAPMKAKQIK
;
A
#
# COMPACT_ATOMS: atom_id res chain seq x y z
N MET A 1 -31.62 -46.63 14.88
CA MET A 1 -32.10 -45.66 15.89
C MET A 1 -31.06 -44.58 16.24
N ASN A 2 -30.21 -44.13 15.29
CA ASN A 2 -29.18 -43.10 15.58
C ASN A 2 -29.13 -41.94 14.56
N SER A 3 -30.18 -41.71 13.76
CA SER A 3 -30.22 -40.58 12.80
C SER A 3 -30.96 -39.34 13.31
N SER A 4 -31.53 -39.39 14.52
CA SER A 4 -32.29 -38.27 15.11
C SER A 4 -31.38 -37.32 15.89
N LEU A 5 -30.39 -37.86 16.60
CA LEU A 5 -29.49 -37.08 17.48
C LEU A 5 -28.50 -36.19 16.73
N ALA A 6 -28.16 -36.52 15.47
CA ALA A 6 -27.26 -35.70 14.64
C ALA A 6 -27.97 -34.54 13.92
N LYS A 7 -29.31 -34.60 13.78
CA LYS A 7 -30.11 -33.51 13.19
C LYS A 7 -30.39 -32.42 14.21
N GLU A 8 -30.71 -32.79 15.46
CA GLU A 8 -30.98 -31.84 16.54
C GLU A 8 -29.75 -30.98 16.91
N SER A 9 -28.53 -31.51 16.82
CA SER A 9 -27.30 -30.73 17.08
C SER A 9 -26.98 -29.71 15.99
N ASN A 10 -27.44 -29.95 14.76
CA ASN A 10 -27.18 -29.08 13.60
C ASN A 10 -28.25 -27.98 13.46
N GLU A 11 -29.50 -28.28 13.82
CA GLU A 11 -30.58 -27.29 13.86
C GLU A 11 -30.40 -26.28 15.01
N ALA A 12 -29.91 -26.72 16.18
CA ALA A 12 -29.64 -25.83 17.32
C ALA A 12 -28.47 -24.85 17.08
N THR A 13 -27.52 -25.22 16.21
CA THR A 13 -26.41 -24.35 15.80
C THR A 13 -26.83 -23.38 14.68
N GLU A 14 -27.76 -23.77 13.81
CA GLU A 14 -28.34 -22.88 12.80
C GLU A 14 -29.32 -21.84 13.38
N GLU A 15 -30.08 -22.16 14.42
CA GLU A 15 -31.04 -21.23 15.04
C GLU A 15 -30.37 -20.02 15.71
N CYS A 16 -29.14 -20.17 16.21
CA CYS A 16 -28.38 -19.10 16.84
C CYS A 16 -28.00 -17.98 15.85
N PHE A 17 -27.90 -18.30 14.55
CA PHE A 17 -27.37 -17.36 13.56
C PHE A 17 -28.40 -16.37 12.99
N ARG A 18 -29.72 -16.57 13.22
CA ARG A 18 -30.75 -15.83 12.47
C ARG A 18 -31.90 -15.22 13.26
N SER A 19 -32.01 -15.42 14.57
CA SER A 19 -33.25 -15.07 15.30
C SER A 19 -33.10 -14.12 16.49
N SER A 20 -32.13 -13.19 16.45
CA SER A 20 -32.04 -12.14 17.46
C SER A 20 -32.17 -10.76 16.82
N LYS A 21 -33.30 -10.08 17.07
CA LYS A 21 -33.43 -8.62 16.85
C LYS A 21 -32.46 -7.79 17.70
N SER A 22 -31.68 -8.44 18.57
CA SER A 22 -30.75 -7.83 19.50
C SER A 22 -29.29 -8.20 19.17
N ILE A 23 -28.42 -7.21 19.19
CA ILE A 23 -26.96 -7.40 19.08
C ILE A 23 -26.34 -8.00 20.35
N GLN A 24 -27.14 -8.30 21.38
CA GLN A 24 -26.66 -8.75 22.69
C GLN A 24 -25.71 -9.94 22.61
N HIS A 25 -26.01 -10.92 21.74
CA HIS A 25 -25.12 -12.07 21.53
C HIS A 25 -23.70 -11.65 21.08
N LEU A 26 -23.54 -10.57 20.31
CA LEU A 26 -22.23 -10.03 19.92
C LEU A 26 -21.51 -9.40 21.12
N LEU A 27 -22.23 -8.72 22.01
CA LEU A 27 -21.68 -8.16 23.25
C LEU A 27 -21.24 -9.27 24.21
N ASP A 28 -22.04 -10.33 24.32
CA ASP A 28 -21.71 -11.50 25.13
C ASP A 28 -20.49 -12.25 24.58
N ASN A 29 -20.39 -12.36 23.25
CA ASN A 29 -19.21 -12.91 22.58
C ASN A 29 -17.97 -12.05 22.80
N ASN A 30 -18.09 -10.71 22.73
CA ASN A 30 -17.00 -9.80 23.03
C ASN A 30 -16.52 -9.96 24.49
N LYS A 31 -17.44 -10.10 25.44
CA LYS A 31 -17.09 -10.30 26.86
C LYS A 31 -16.26 -11.57 27.04
N LYS A 32 -16.69 -12.69 26.44
CA LYS A 32 -15.94 -13.97 26.48
C LYS A 32 -14.56 -13.82 25.83
N TRP A 33 -14.51 -13.24 24.63
CA TRP A 33 -13.26 -12.99 23.91
C TRP A 33 -12.27 -12.15 24.73
N ARG A 34 -12.75 -11.09 25.39
CA ARG A 34 -11.92 -10.25 26.28
C ARG A 34 -11.38 -11.05 27.46
N GLU A 35 -12.23 -11.83 28.13
CA GLU A 35 -11.83 -12.66 29.26
C GLU A 35 -10.74 -13.67 28.86
N ASP A 36 -10.86 -14.29 27.69
CA ASP A 36 -9.87 -15.25 27.20
C ASP A 36 -8.56 -14.60 26.77
N LEU A 37 -8.61 -13.40 26.17
CA LEU A 37 -7.41 -12.63 25.86
C LEU A 37 -6.64 -12.20 27.12
N VAL A 38 -7.34 -11.69 28.14
CA VAL A 38 -6.69 -11.29 29.41
C VAL A 38 -6.04 -12.48 30.12
N LYS A 39 -6.64 -13.69 30.02
CA LYS A 39 -6.01 -14.91 30.54
C LYS A 39 -4.73 -15.27 29.80
N ARG A 40 -4.65 -14.97 28.49
CA ARG A 40 -3.48 -15.24 27.64
C ARG A 40 -2.36 -14.21 27.84
N ASP A 41 -2.70 -12.93 27.84
CA ASP A 41 -1.80 -11.80 28.12
C ASP A 41 -2.57 -10.72 28.88
N SER A 42 -2.30 -10.59 30.18
CA SER A 42 -3.00 -9.64 31.06
C SER A 42 -2.65 -8.18 30.77
N SER A 43 -1.54 -7.92 30.06
CA SER A 43 -1.03 -6.60 29.71
C SER A 43 -1.38 -6.14 28.30
N LEU A 44 -2.03 -7.01 27.50
CA LEU A 44 -2.35 -6.74 26.10
C LEU A 44 -3.10 -5.43 25.92
N PHE A 45 -4.19 -5.22 26.66
CA PHE A 45 -5.02 -4.02 26.51
C PHE A 45 -4.31 -2.74 26.95
N ASP A 46 -3.42 -2.82 27.95
CA ASP A 46 -2.61 -1.67 28.37
C ASP A 46 -1.61 -1.30 27.26
N ARG A 47 -0.98 -2.29 26.62
CA ARG A 47 -0.08 -2.11 25.47
C ARG A 47 -0.80 -1.52 24.26
N THR A 48 -1.95 -2.08 23.89
CA THR A 48 -2.74 -1.64 22.73
C THR A 48 -3.36 -0.25 22.91
N ALA A 49 -3.55 0.21 24.15
CA ALA A 49 -4.17 1.51 24.44
C ALA A 49 -3.21 2.71 24.37
N MET A 50 -1.89 2.51 24.42
CA MET A 50 -0.91 3.61 24.54
C MET A 50 -0.64 4.30 23.21
N ASP A 51 -0.20 3.57 22.18
CA ASP A 51 0.08 4.11 20.84
C ASP A 51 0.01 2.99 19.79
N GLN A 52 -0.41 3.33 18.57
CA GLN A 52 -0.45 2.39 17.43
C GLN A 52 0.73 2.64 16.49
N HIS A 53 1.60 1.63 16.37
CA HIS A 53 2.66 1.56 15.36
C HIS A 53 2.56 0.25 14.59
N PRO A 54 1.51 0.04 13.79
CA PRO A 54 1.39 -1.17 12.99
C PRO A 54 2.54 -1.23 11.99
N ALA A 55 3.17 -2.39 11.87
CA ALA A 55 4.23 -2.59 10.87
C ALA A 55 3.65 -2.82 9.47
N TYR A 56 2.39 -3.24 9.38
CA TYR A 56 1.74 -3.71 8.17
C TYR A 56 0.48 -2.89 7.84
N LEU A 57 0.31 -2.52 6.58
CA LEU A 57 -0.98 -2.18 5.99
C LEU A 57 -1.53 -3.40 5.25
N TRP A 58 -2.74 -3.84 5.58
CA TRP A 58 -3.43 -4.94 4.90
C TRP A 58 -4.63 -4.44 4.10
N ILE A 59 -4.60 -4.63 2.78
CA ILE A 59 -5.71 -4.36 1.88
C ILE A 59 -6.33 -5.69 1.46
N GLY A 60 -7.46 -6.02 2.08
CA GLY A 60 -8.14 -7.30 1.90
C GLY A 60 -9.54 -7.18 1.30
N CYS A 61 -10.15 -8.34 1.04
CA CYS A 61 -11.53 -8.40 0.58
C CYS A 61 -12.50 -8.22 1.77
N SER A 62 -13.66 -7.61 1.53
CA SER A 62 -14.77 -7.57 2.49
C SER A 62 -15.39 -8.95 2.80
N ASP A 63 -14.93 -10.03 2.15
CA ASP A 63 -15.36 -11.40 2.45
C ASP A 63 -15.08 -11.77 3.92
N SER A 64 -16.12 -12.18 4.65
CA SER A 64 -16.05 -12.41 6.10
C SER A 64 -15.16 -13.58 6.53
N ARG A 65 -14.74 -14.44 5.60
CA ARG A 65 -13.95 -15.64 5.89
C ARG A 65 -12.44 -15.40 5.96
N VAL A 66 -12.00 -14.16 5.78
CA VAL A 66 -10.57 -13.80 5.71
C VAL A 66 -10.23 -12.72 6.76
N PRO A 67 -10.23 -13.07 8.07
CA PRO A 67 -9.72 -12.20 9.12
C PRO A 67 -8.19 -12.11 9.04
N ALA A 68 -7.67 -10.91 8.79
CA ALA A 68 -6.25 -10.71 8.51
C ALA A 68 -5.37 -11.13 9.69
N GLU A 69 -5.66 -10.59 10.88
CA GLU A 69 -4.88 -10.80 12.10
C GLU A 69 -4.86 -12.28 12.51
N GLU A 70 -6.01 -12.97 12.40
CA GLU A 70 -6.11 -14.40 12.73
C GLU A 70 -5.33 -15.28 11.76
N ILE A 71 -5.37 -14.98 10.46
CA ILE A 71 -4.67 -15.78 9.43
C ILE A 71 -3.15 -15.58 9.51
N THR A 72 -2.69 -14.39 9.90
CA THR A 72 -1.25 -14.09 10.04
C THR A 72 -0.70 -14.35 11.44
N GLY A 73 -1.57 -14.60 12.42
CA GLY A 73 -1.18 -14.80 13.82
C GLY A 73 -0.66 -13.54 14.51
N LEU A 74 -1.09 -12.36 14.05
CA LEU A 74 -0.72 -11.07 14.64
C LEU A 74 -1.70 -10.69 15.76
N ASP A 75 -1.20 -9.95 16.74
CA ASP A 75 -2.02 -9.41 17.82
C ASP A 75 -2.80 -8.15 17.37
N PRO A 76 -3.93 -7.83 18.03
CA PRO A 76 -4.69 -6.62 17.73
C PRO A 76 -3.84 -5.35 17.82
N GLY A 77 -3.84 -4.55 16.74
CA GLY A 77 -3.09 -3.30 16.65
C GLY A 77 -1.74 -3.40 15.93
N GLU A 78 -1.27 -4.61 15.61
CA GLU A 78 -0.02 -4.81 14.84
C GLU A 78 -0.20 -4.61 13.32
N MET A 79 -1.46 -4.55 12.86
CA MET A 79 -1.82 -4.42 11.46
C MET A 79 -2.91 -3.38 11.25
N PHE A 80 -2.71 -2.50 10.28
CA PHE A 80 -3.68 -1.52 9.85
C PHE A 80 -4.49 -2.07 8.67
N CYS A 81 -5.79 -2.27 8.84
CA CYS A 81 -6.62 -3.03 7.89
C CYS A 81 -7.56 -2.13 7.08
N HIS A 82 -7.53 -2.29 5.76
CA HIS A 82 -8.55 -1.79 4.82
C HIS A 82 -9.24 -2.95 4.11
N ARG A 83 -10.56 -2.85 3.93
CA ARG A 83 -11.35 -3.91 3.27
C ARG A 83 -12.39 -3.33 2.33
N ASN A 84 -12.38 -3.79 1.09
CA ASN A 84 -13.43 -3.51 0.11
C ASN A 84 -13.75 -4.77 -0.72
N VAL A 85 -14.81 -4.72 -1.53
CA VAL A 85 -15.20 -5.88 -2.34
C VAL A 85 -14.09 -6.20 -3.35
N ALA A 86 -13.51 -7.40 -3.26
CA ALA A 86 -12.43 -7.88 -4.12
C ALA A 86 -11.10 -7.07 -4.04
N ASN A 87 -10.81 -6.47 -2.88
CA ASN A 87 -9.49 -5.93 -2.51
C ASN A 87 -8.87 -4.99 -3.55
N LEU A 88 -9.69 -4.10 -4.12
CA LEU A 88 -9.29 -3.20 -5.20
C LEU A 88 -8.59 -1.94 -4.70
N VAL A 89 -7.60 -1.48 -5.47
CA VAL A 89 -6.94 -0.20 -5.31
C VAL A 89 -7.20 0.60 -6.58
N VAL A 90 -8.19 1.49 -6.52
CA VAL A 90 -8.65 2.27 -7.67
C VAL A 90 -8.11 3.70 -7.57
N THR A 91 -7.56 4.22 -8.67
CA THR A 91 -6.83 5.50 -8.70
C THR A 91 -7.64 6.72 -8.30
N ASN A 92 -8.97 6.66 -8.32
CA ASN A 92 -9.86 7.75 -7.90
C ASN A 92 -10.74 7.37 -6.69
N ASP A 93 -10.44 6.27 -6.01
CA ASP A 93 -11.13 5.90 -4.77
C ASP A 93 -10.43 6.56 -3.57
N ILE A 94 -10.93 7.73 -3.16
CA ILE A 94 -10.37 8.48 -2.02
C ILE A 94 -10.34 7.66 -0.72
N ASN A 95 -11.18 6.62 -0.60
CA ASN A 95 -11.18 5.73 0.55
C ASN A 95 -9.84 4.98 0.67
N VAL A 96 -9.50 4.12 -0.30
CA VAL A 96 -8.23 3.39 -0.25
C VAL A 96 -7.01 4.32 -0.34
N LEU A 97 -7.10 5.42 -1.09
CA LEU A 97 -5.99 6.37 -1.23
C LEU A 97 -5.65 7.04 0.10
N SER A 98 -6.65 7.51 0.85
CA SER A 98 -6.45 8.11 2.17
C SER A 98 -5.87 7.12 3.17
N VAL A 99 -6.29 5.85 3.12
CA VAL A 99 -5.75 4.78 3.98
C VAL A 99 -4.27 4.52 3.67
N VAL A 100 -3.90 4.38 2.39
CA VAL A 100 -2.50 4.18 2.00
C VAL A 100 -1.66 5.39 2.41
N GLN A 101 -2.14 6.61 2.19
CA GLN A 101 -1.42 7.82 2.59
C GLN A 101 -1.20 7.87 4.10
N TYR A 102 -2.24 7.64 4.90
CA TYR A 102 -2.12 7.64 6.35
C TYR A 102 -1.17 6.56 6.86
N ALA A 103 -1.25 5.35 6.30
CA ALA A 103 -0.37 4.24 6.66
C ALA A 103 1.10 4.56 6.39
N VAL A 104 1.40 5.16 5.24
CA VAL A 104 2.78 5.45 4.83
C VAL A 104 3.33 6.67 5.55
N GLU A 105 2.58 7.77 5.61
CA GLU A 105 3.11 9.06 6.09
C GLU A 105 2.96 9.25 7.60
N SER A 106 1.82 8.80 8.16
CA SER A 106 1.52 8.99 9.58
C SER A 106 1.97 7.79 10.42
N LEU A 107 1.63 6.57 9.98
CA LEU A 107 1.95 5.34 10.74
C LEU A 107 3.34 4.79 10.41
N LYS A 108 3.91 5.15 9.25
CA LYS A 108 5.22 4.68 8.75
C LYS A 108 5.31 3.16 8.71
N VAL A 109 4.28 2.53 8.13
CA VAL A 109 4.27 1.07 7.92
C VAL A 109 5.46 0.65 7.06
N ASN A 110 6.07 -0.49 7.39
CA ASN A 110 7.18 -1.05 6.62
C ASN A 110 6.70 -1.84 5.40
N ASP A 111 5.51 -2.44 5.51
CA ASP A 111 5.01 -3.40 4.54
C ASP A 111 3.54 -3.11 4.20
N ILE A 112 3.23 -3.06 2.91
CA ILE A 112 1.89 -2.95 2.36
C ILE A 112 1.53 -4.26 1.69
N ILE A 113 0.48 -4.91 2.17
CA ILE A 113 0.03 -6.21 1.70
C ILE A 113 -1.31 -6.05 0.99
N VAL A 114 -1.38 -6.46 -0.28
CA VAL A 114 -2.65 -6.70 -0.96
C VAL A 114 -2.95 -8.19 -0.89
N CYS A 115 -4.00 -8.56 -0.19
CA CYS A 115 -4.40 -9.95 -0.05
C CYS A 115 -5.72 -10.24 -0.78
N GLY A 116 -5.62 -11.00 -1.86
CA GLY A 116 -6.77 -11.63 -2.50
C GLY A 116 -7.10 -12.97 -1.85
N HIS A 117 -8.18 -13.61 -2.30
CA HIS A 117 -8.49 -14.96 -1.85
C HIS A 117 -9.22 -15.77 -2.92
N TYR A 118 -8.95 -17.07 -2.96
CA TYR A 118 -9.72 -17.98 -3.80
C TYR A 118 -11.14 -18.11 -3.25
N GLY A 119 -12.13 -18.21 -4.13
CA GLY A 119 -13.56 -18.20 -3.76
C GLY A 119 -14.12 -16.79 -3.47
N CYS A 120 -13.40 -15.72 -3.81
CA CYS A 120 -13.92 -14.35 -3.89
C CYS A 120 -15.16 -14.24 -4.79
N GLY A 121 -16.29 -13.91 -4.16
CA GLY A 121 -17.56 -13.67 -4.85
C GLY A 121 -17.51 -12.46 -5.78
N GLY A 122 -16.79 -11.39 -5.41
CA GLY A 122 -16.65 -10.20 -6.26
C GLY A 122 -15.96 -10.50 -7.60
N VAL A 123 -14.85 -11.24 -7.57
CA VAL A 123 -14.15 -11.67 -8.79
C VAL A 123 -15.03 -12.61 -9.61
N LYS A 124 -15.75 -13.53 -8.97
CA LYS A 124 -16.65 -14.46 -9.67
C LYS A 124 -17.75 -13.71 -10.43
N VAL A 125 -18.42 -12.78 -9.76
CA VAL A 125 -19.44 -11.92 -10.37
C VAL A 125 -18.87 -11.06 -11.50
N ALA A 126 -17.64 -10.57 -11.35
CA ALA A 126 -16.98 -9.80 -12.40
C ALA A 126 -16.75 -10.62 -13.68
N MET A 127 -16.47 -11.92 -13.54
CA MET A 127 -16.26 -12.84 -14.66
C MET A 127 -17.56 -13.31 -15.32
N GLU A 128 -18.66 -13.41 -14.57
CA GLU A 128 -19.93 -13.94 -15.07
C GLU A 128 -20.75 -12.98 -15.96
N ASN A 129 -20.22 -11.79 -16.28
CA ASN A 129 -20.86 -10.74 -17.12
C ASN A 129 -22.35 -10.44 -16.81
N ASN A 130 -22.79 -10.76 -15.60
CA ASN A 130 -24.14 -10.46 -15.12
C ASN A 130 -24.22 -9.00 -14.68
N HIS A 131 -25.38 -8.37 -14.89
CA HIS A 131 -25.64 -7.00 -14.43
C HIS A 131 -26.00 -7.01 -12.93
N VAL A 132 -25.17 -6.36 -12.10
CA VAL A 132 -25.34 -6.27 -10.63
C VAL A 132 -25.50 -4.82 -10.14
N GLY A 133 -25.92 -3.91 -11.02
CA GLY A 133 -26.22 -2.52 -10.67
C GLY A 133 -24.95 -1.71 -10.41
N ILE A 134 -24.91 -0.93 -9.31
CA ILE A 134 -23.74 -0.05 -9.00
C ILE A 134 -22.45 -0.83 -8.82
N LEU A 135 -22.55 -2.09 -8.39
CA LEU A 135 -21.41 -2.98 -8.21
C LEU A 135 -20.71 -3.28 -9.55
N ASP A 136 -21.39 -3.17 -10.70
CA ASP A 136 -20.74 -3.32 -12.00
C ASP A 136 -19.70 -2.25 -12.28
N THR A 137 -19.93 -1.02 -11.81
CA THR A 137 -18.96 0.08 -11.96
C THR A 137 -17.69 -0.24 -11.18
N TRP A 138 -17.84 -0.78 -9.97
CA TRP A 138 -16.73 -1.19 -9.12
C TRP A 138 -15.97 -2.40 -9.70
N LEU A 139 -16.70 -3.44 -10.10
CA LEU A 139 -16.14 -4.68 -10.64
C LEU A 139 -15.58 -4.52 -12.06
N ARG A 140 -15.85 -3.40 -12.74
CA ARG A 140 -15.26 -3.07 -14.05
C ARG A 140 -13.74 -3.10 -13.99
N THR A 141 -13.14 -2.64 -12.89
CA THR A 141 -11.69 -2.70 -12.66
C THR A 141 -11.14 -4.13 -12.80
N ILE A 142 -11.87 -5.13 -12.29
CA ILE A 142 -11.49 -6.55 -12.42
C ILE A 142 -11.70 -7.04 -13.85
N ARG A 143 -12.79 -6.60 -14.51
CA ARG A 143 -13.03 -6.92 -15.93
C ARG A 143 -11.93 -6.36 -16.82
N ASP A 144 -11.38 -5.20 -16.49
CA ASP A 144 -10.27 -4.60 -17.23
C ASP A 144 -8.96 -5.38 -16.99
N VAL A 145 -8.69 -5.84 -15.76
CA VAL A 145 -7.59 -6.79 -15.49
C VAL A 145 -7.75 -8.05 -16.34
N HIS A 146 -8.95 -8.63 -16.35
CA HIS A 146 -9.25 -9.84 -17.10
C HIS A 146 -9.07 -9.63 -18.62
N ARG A 147 -9.54 -8.50 -19.16
CA ARG A 147 -9.37 -8.13 -20.58
C ARG A 147 -7.91 -7.95 -20.97
N ASN A 148 -7.11 -7.29 -20.13
CA ASN A 148 -5.69 -7.03 -20.40
C ASN A 148 -4.84 -8.31 -20.42
N HIS A 149 -5.34 -9.40 -19.81
CA HIS A 149 -4.67 -10.70 -19.75
C HIS A 149 -5.47 -11.80 -20.46
N LYS A 150 -6.30 -11.41 -21.44
CA LYS A 150 -7.22 -12.32 -22.12
C LYS A 150 -6.50 -13.52 -22.74
N ASP A 151 -5.39 -13.30 -23.44
CA ASP A 151 -4.66 -14.39 -24.12
C ASP A 151 -4.10 -15.41 -23.12
N GLU A 152 -3.58 -14.93 -21.98
CA GLU A 152 -3.08 -15.79 -20.90
C GLU A 152 -4.21 -16.60 -20.25
N LEU A 153 -5.37 -15.98 -20.05
CA LEU A 153 -6.53 -16.59 -19.42
C LEU A 153 -7.23 -17.58 -20.37
N ASP A 154 -7.36 -17.25 -21.64
CA ASP A 154 -7.98 -18.12 -22.66
C ASP A 154 -7.15 -19.39 -22.89
N ALA A 155 -5.84 -19.36 -22.64
CA ALA A 155 -4.96 -20.52 -22.71
C ALA A 155 -5.19 -21.55 -21.57
N LEU A 156 -5.90 -21.16 -20.50
CA LEU A 156 -6.18 -22.06 -19.37
C LEU A 156 -7.36 -22.99 -19.67
N PRO A 157 -7.27 -24.29 -19.29
CA PRO A 157 -8.21 -25.31 -19.77
C PRO A 157 -9.59 -25.27 -19.11
N THR A 158 -9.72 -24.67 -17.92
CA THR A 158 -10.97 -24.70 -17.13
C THR A 158 -11.36 -23.32 -16.63
N ASP A 159 -12.67 -23.11 -16.42
CA ASP A 159 -13.19 -21.88 -15.81
C ASP A 159 -12.63 -21.65 -14.41
N GLU A 160 -12.46 -22.71 -13.63
CA GLU A 160 -11.86 -22.62 -12.29
C GLU A 160 -10.39 -22.18 -12.37
N ALA A 161 -9.61 -22.68 -13.33
CA ALA A 161 -8.24 -22.23 -13.54
C ALA A 161 -8.20 -20.75 -13.96
N ARG A 162 -9.08 -20.33 -14.88
CA ARG A 162 -9.24 -18.92 -15.28
C ARG A 162 -9.62 -18.04 -14.10
N TYR A 163 -10.52 -18.52 -13.25
CA TYR A 163 -10.99 -17.82 -12.07
C TYR A 163 -9.88 -17.62 -11.05
N ARG A 164 -9.20 -18.70 -10.66
CA ARG A 164 -8.06 -18.64 -9.73
C ARG A 164 -6.96 -17.72 -10.28
N ARG A 165 -6.68 -17.80 -11.58
CA ARG A 165 -5.69 -16.92 -12.21
C ARG A 165 -6.15 -15.46 -12.24
N THR A 166 -7.43 -15.18 -12.46
CA THR A 166 -7.98 -13.82 -12.41
C THR A 166 -7.84 -13.22 -11.00
N VAL A 167 -8.03 -14.01 -9.94
CA VAL A 167 -7.74 -13.58 -8.55
C VAL A 167 -6.27 -13.17 -8.40
N GLU A 168 -5.34 -14.01 -8.85
CA GLU A 168 -3.90 -13.72 -8.76
C GLU A 168 -3.52 -12.46 -9.56
N LEU A 169 -4.02 -12.33 -10.78
CA LEU A 169 -3.77 -11.16 -11.64
C LEU A 169 -4.38 -9.89 -11.06
N ASN A 170 -5.55 -9.97 -10.42
CA ASN A 170 -6.15 -8.84 -9.72
C ASN A 170 -5.21 -8.35 -8.62
N VAL A 171 -4.73 -9.25 -7.75
CA VAL A 171 -3.78 -8.89 -6.68
C VAL A 171 -2.54 -8.20 -7.26
N LYS A 172 -1.92 -8.79 -8.29
CA LYS A 172 -0.76 -8.18 -8.95
C LYS A 172 -1.06 -6.78 -9.50
N GLN A 173 -2.20 -6.59 -10.15
CA GLN A 173 -2.59 -5.28 -10.67
C GLN A 173 -2.78 -4.26 -9.54
N GLN A 174 -3.40 -4.66 -8.43
CA GLN A 174 -3.60 -3.77 -7.29
C GLN A 174 -2.29 -3.38 -6.62
N CYS A 175 -1.34 -4.31 -6.48
CA CYS A 175 0.03 -4.00 -6.05
C CYS A 175 0.70 -2.96 -6.96
N LEU A 176 0.57 -3.12 -8.29
CA LEU A 176 1.06 -2.13 -9.25
C LEU A 176 0.34 -0.78 -9.14
N ASN A 177 -0.95 -0.77 -8.79
CA ASN A 177 -1.69 0.46 -8.59
C ASN A 177 -1.19 1.23 -7.35
N ILE A 178 -0.88 0.52 -6.25
CA ILE A 178 -0.22 1.11 -5.08
C ILE A 178 1.15 1.65 -5.46
N PHE A 179 1.95 0.84 -6.15
CA PHE A 179 3.29 1.24 -6.59
C PHE A 179 3.27 2.57 -7.35
N LYS A 180 2.27 2.81 -8.22
CA LYS A 180 2.11 4.07 -8.97
C LYS A 180 1.74 5.29 -8.14
N MET A 181 1.25 5.11 -6.91
CA MET A 181 0.77 6.22 -6.10
C MET A 181 1.92 7.17 -5.77
N ASN A 182 1.66 8.49 -5.85
CA ASN A 182 2.68 9.50 -5.55
C ASN A 182 3.32 9.28 -4.17
N VAL A 183 2.52 8.94 -3.15
CA VAL A 183 3.01 8.67 -1.79
C VAL A 183 4.08 7.58 -1.72
N ILE A 184 4.01 6.60 -2.63
CA ILE A 184 5.01 5.53 -2.77
C ILE A 184 6.16 5.97 -3.68
N GLN A 185 5.84 6.57 -4.83
CA GLN A 185 6.86 7.03 -5.80
C GLN A 185 7.84 8.03 -5.19
N HIS A 186 7.37 8.93 -4.32
CA HIS A 186 8.23 9.87 -3.58
C HIS A 186 9.18 9.17 -2.60
N ARG A 187 8.89 7.92 -2.24
CA ARG A 187 9.66 7.14 -1.27
C ARG A 187 10.61 6.12 -1.85
N LEU A 188 10.58 5.91 -3.16
CA LEU A 188 11.47 4.97 -3.83
C LEU A 188 12.94 5.29 -3.56
N GLY A 189 13.68 4.29 -3.08
CA GLY A 189 15.09 4.33 -2.75
C GLY A 189 15.44 5.13 -1.51
N ARG A 190 14.46 5.45 -0.66
CA ARG A 190 14.67 5.96 0.70
C ARG A 190 14.69 4.81 1.71
N ILE A 191 15.18 5.07 2.92
CA ILE A 191 15.13 4.09 4.02
C ILE A 191 13.71 3.80 4.51
N ASP A 192 12.78 4.74 4.33
CA ASP A 192 11.36 4.62 4.66
C ASP A 192 10.51 4.16 3.46
N GLU A 193 11.11 3.53 2.44
CA GLU A 193 10.38 2.91 1.35
C GLU A 193 9.58 1.69 1.86
N PRO A 194 8.24 1.69 1.77
CA PRO A 194 7.46 0.53 2.17
C PRO A 194 7.55 -0.58 1.11
N ASN A 195 7.73 -1.83 1.54
CA ASN A 195 7.67 -2.99 0.65
C ASN A 195 6.22 -3.30 0.29
N ILE A 196 5.96 -3.63 -0.99
CA ILE A 196 4.61 -3.99 -1.44
C ILE A 196 4.55 -5.48 -1.77
N HIS A 197 3.66 -6.20 -1.09
CA HIS A 197 3.49 -7.64 -1.20
C HIS A 197 2.12 -8.01 -1.76
N GLY A 198 2.08 -8.97 -2.69
CA GLY A 198 0.85 -9.54 -3.21
C GLY A 198 0.63 -10.93 -2.64
N LEU A 199 -0.41 -11.12 -1.84
CA LEU A 199 -0.76 -12.41 -1.24
C LEU A 199 -2.10 -12.94 -1.78
N VAL A 200 -2.27 -14.26 -1.77
CA VAL A 200 -3.55 -14.92 -2.00
C VAL A 200 -3.80 -15.95 -0.91
N TYR A 201 -4.91 -15.80 -0.21
CA TYR A 201 -5.39 -16.76 0.77
C TYR A 201 -6.26 -17.84 0.13
N ASP A 202 -5.95 -19.11 0.40
CA ASP A 202 -6.81 -20.22 0.02
C ASP A 202 -7.76 -20.60 1.16
N ILE A 203 -9.03 -20.25 1.02
CA ILE A 203 -10.08 -20.54 2.02
C ILE A 203 -10.22 -22.06 2.24
N GLN A 204 -9.91 -22.90 1.25
CA GLN A 204 -10.05 -24.35 1.38
C GLN A 204 -8.92 -24.96 2.23
N THR A 205 -7.71 -24.43 2.12
CA THR A 205 -6.53 -25.01 2.78
C THR A 205 -6.05 -24.21 3.99
N GLY A 206 -6.51 -22.96 4.16
CA GLY A 206 -5.99 -22.02 5.15
C GLY A 206 -4.60 -21.47 4.82
N GLY A 207 -4.11 -21.69 3.60
CA GLY A 207 -2.74 -21.33 3.20
C GLY A 207 -2.64 -19.94 2.59
N LEU A 208 -1.61 -19.18 2.96
CA LEU A 208 -1.21 -17.96 2.26
C LEU A 208 -0.16 -18.29 1.18
N LYS A 209 -0.38 -17.77 -0.02
CA LYS A 209 0.55 -17.85 -1.15
C LYS A 209 1.03 -16.45 -1.51
N GLU A 210 2.34 -16.26 -1.50
CA GLU A 210 2.96 -15.03 -2.01
C GLU A 210 3.05 -15.06 -3.54
N LEU A 211 2.73 -13.94 -4.17
CA LEU A 211 2.82 -13.72 -5.60
C LEU A 211 4.02 -12.83 -5.91
N LYS A 212 4.87 -13.27 -6.84
CA LYS A 212 5.92 -12.41 -7.40
C LYS A 212 5.30 -11.34 -8.29
N VAL A 213 5.47 -10.08 -7.89
CA VAL A 213 5.11 -8.87 -8.65
C VAL A 213 6.40 -8.26 -9.18
N ASP A 214 6.45 -8.00 -10.49
CA ASP A 214 7.62 -7.43 -11.15
C ASP A 214 7.50 -5.91 -11.22
N TYR A 215 7.84 -5.23 -10.13
CA TYR A 215 7.80 -3.76 -10.07
C TYR A 215 8.83 -3.10 -11.00
N TYR A 216 10.06 -3.64 -11.02
CA TYR A 216 11.14 -3.11 -11.85
C TYR A 216 10.88 -3.30 -13.34
N GLY A 217 10.43 -4.48 -13.77
CA GLY A 217 10.08 -4.73 -15.16
C GLY A 217 8.85 -3.95 -15.60
N TYR A 218 7.87 -3.75 -14.71
CA TYR A 218 6.75 -2.84 -14.96
C TYR A 218 7.24 -1.41 -15.22
N PHE A 219 8.12 -0.92 -14.36
CA PHE A 219 8.71 0.40 -14.48
C PHE A 219 9.57 0.55 -15.76
N ALA A 220 10.42 -0.43 -16.06
CA ALA A 220 11.29 -0.41 -17.23
C ALA A 220 10.52 -0.35 -18.56
N LYS A 221 9.37 -1.05 -18.64
CA LYS A 221 8.50 -1.00 -19.82
C LYS A 221 7.90 0.39 -20.03
N LEU A 222 7.52 1.06 -18.94
CA LEU A 222 6.89 2.38 -19.01
C LEU A 222 7.89 3.49 -19.32
N VAL A 223 9.09 3.46 -18.74
CA VAL A 223 10.15 4.44 -19.04
C VAL A 223 10.63 4.35 -20.51
N GLY A 224 10.46 3.19 -21.15
CA GLY A 224 10.91 2.93 -22.51
C GLY A 224 10.00 3.44 -23.64
N ASP A 225 8.68 3.48 -23.44
CA ASP A 225 7.72 3.75 -24.53
C ASP A 225 7.08 5.14 -24.44
N ASP A 226 6.83 5.64 -23.22
CA ASP A 226 6.25 6.96 -22.99
C ASP A 226 6.84 7.51 -21.70
N SER A 227 7.49 8.68 -21.74
CA SER A 227 8.05 9.38 -20.57
C SER A 227 7.00 9.82 -19.51
N LEU A 228 5.86 9.12 -19.40
CA LEU A 228 4.73 9.32 -18.49
C LEU A 228 5.07 9.17 -17.01
N HIS A 229 6.17 8.47 -16.69
CA HIS A 229 6.71 8.37 -15.33
C HIS A 229 8.11 8.96 -15.20
N ALA A 230 8.64 9.57 -16.26
CA ALA A 230 9.76 10.47 -16.09
C ALA A 230 9.20 11.78 -15.53
N PHE A 231 9.86 12.33 -14.53
CA PHE A 231 9.61 13.72 -14.16
C PHE A 231 10.07 14.63 -15.33
N PRO A 232 9.80 15.94 -15.31
CA PRO A 232 10.17 16.84 -16.42
C PRO A 232 11.63 16.78 -16.89
N ASP A 233 12.50 16.13 -16.10
CA ASP A 233 13.92 15.87 -16.32
C ASP A 233 14.22 14.66 -17.24
N GLY A 234 13.27 13.77 -17.53
CA GLY A 234 13.50 12.60 -18.40
C GLY A 234 14.33 11.48 -17.75
N GLU A 235 14.62 11.59 -16.45
CA GLU A 235 15.35 10.59 -15.68
C GLU A 235 14.40 9.52 -15.12
N PRO A 236 14.82 8.24 -15.03
CA PRO A 236 14.04 7.22 -14.35
C PRO A 236 13.85 7.59 -12.87
N THR A 237 12.68 7.31 -12.28
CA THR A 237 12.38 7.52 -10.83
C THR A 237 13.27 6.74 -9.86
N MET A 238 14.28 6.03 -10.37
CA MET A 238 15.21 5.18 -9.64
C MET A 238 16.66 5.72 -9.64
N GLY A 239 16.95 6.80 -10.37
CA GLY A 239 18.30 7.38 -10.44
C GLY A 239 18.75 8.04 -9.12
N LEU A 240 20.07 8.15 -8.89
CA LEU A 240 20.62 8.86 -7.71
C LEU A 240 20.12 10.32 -7.64
N ALA A 241 20.04 11.01 -8.78
CA ALA A 241 19.50 12.37 -8.87
C ALA A 241 18.04 12.45 -8.38
N HIS A 242 17.21 11.46 -8.73
CA HIS A 242 15.82 11.40 -8.30
C HIS A 242 15.69 11.21 -6.78
N ARG A 243 16.46 10.28 -6.22
CA ARG A 243 16.48 10.01 -4.77
C ARG A 243 16.97 11.24 -3.98
N ARG A 244 18.03 11.90 -4.47
CA ARG A 244 18.52 13.18 -3.90
C ARG A 244 17.47 14.27 -3.93
N ARG A 245 16.77 14.45 -5.06
CA ARG A 245 15.68 15.44 -5.19
C ARG A 245 14.55 15.20 -4.20
N ASN A 246 14.07 13.96 -4.09
CA ASN A 246 12.96 13.64 -3.18
C ASN A 246 13.36 13.85 -1.72
N ALA A 247 14.60 13.50 -1.35
CA ALA A 247 15.12 13.78 -0.01
C ALA A 247 15.19 15.29 0.29
N ILE A 248 15.64 16.10 -0.67
CA ILE A 248 15.70 17.57 -0.50
C ILE A 248 14.30 18.18 -0.31
N LEU A 249 13.32 17.74 -1.10
CA LEU A 249 11.93 18.20 -0.98
C LEU A 249 11.34 17.86 0.39
N ASP A 250 11.56 16.63 0.87
CA ASP A 250 11.06 16.14 2.16
C ASP A 250 11.65 16.89 3.35
N LEU A 251 12.97 17.10 3.33
CA LEU A 251 13.66 17.89 4.34
C LEU A 251 13.23 19.36 4.35
N GLY A 252 12.62 19.84 3.26
CA GLY A 252 12.06 21.17 3.18
C GLY A 252 10.60 21.27 3.61
N ASP A 253 9.86 20.15 3.55
CA ASP A 253 8.41 20.13 3.73
C ASP A 253 8.01 20.55 5.15
N GLY A 254 7.01 21.43 5.25
CA GLY A 254 6.52 21.96 6.53
C GLY A 254 7.46 22.89 7.29
N LEU A 255 8.64 23.24 6.75
CA LEU A 255 9.63 24.13 7.40
C LEU A 255 9.75 25.51 6.74
N GLU A 256 8.94 25.73 5.72
CA GLU A 256 8.91 26.92 4.88
C GLU A 256 8.17 28.07 5.58
N SER A 257 8.88 29.16 5.92
CA SER A 257 8.22 30.43 6.28
C SER A 257 7.67 31.16 5.04
N GLU A 258 8.33 30.93 3.89
CA GLU A 258 7.89 31.30 2.54
C GLU A 258 8.05 30.08 1.63
N PRO A 259 7.15 29.86 0.65
CA PRO A 259 7.16 28.65 -0.18
C PRO A 259 8.51 28.39 -0.84
N GLY A 260 9.09 27.22 -0.60
CA GLY A 260 10.37 26.77 -1.16
C GLY A 260 11.64 27.34 -0.51
N VAL A 261 11.56 27.98 0.66
CA VAL A 261 12.71 28.61 1.34
C VAL A 261 12.91 28.03 2.74
N VAL A 262 14.13 27.55 3.00
CA VAL A 262 14.50 26.90 4.28
C VAL A 262 15.82 27.46 4.83
N ARG A 263 16.02 27.34 6.14
CA ARG A 263 17.27 27.80 6.77
C ARG A 263 18.45 26.96 6.30
N THR A 264 19.49 27.62 5.81
CA THR A 264 20.70 26.99 5.25
C THR A 264 21.34 26.02 6.25
N CYS A 265 21.50 26.43 7.51
CA CYS A 265 22.12 25.62 8.55
C CYS A 265 21.31 24.36 8.92
N TYR A 266 19.98 24.44 8.81
CA TYR A 266 19.11 23.28 9.03
C TYR A 266 19.30 22.28 7.89
N MET A 267 19.17 22.75 6.65
CA MET A 267 19.24 21.91 5.46
C MET A 267 20.62 21.24 5.33
N ALA A 268 21.70 22.00 5.53
CA ALA A 268 23.07 21.46 5.58
C ALA A 268 23.20 20.28 6.55
N ARG A 269 22.67 20.45 7.76
CA ARG A 269 22.75 19.44 8.81
C ARG A 269 21.90 18.21 8.48
N MET A 270 20.73 18.39 7.87
CA MET A 270 19.87 17.27 7.51
C MET A 270 20.41 16.48 6.32
N LEU A 271 20.88 17.14 5.26
CA LEU A 271 21.49 16.45 4.12
C LEU A 271 22.69 15.61 4.52
N LYS A 272 23.54 16.11 5.44
CA LYS A 272 24.67 15.33 5.98
C LYS A 272 24.28 14.11 6.81
N ARG A 273 23.02 14.02 7.27
CA ARG A 273 22.50 12.84 7.98
C ARG A 273 22.04 11.75 7.01
N GLU A 274 21.65 12.14 5.80
CA GLU A 274 21.28 11.23 4.71
C GLU A 274 22.53 10.71 3.99
N SER A 275 23.39 9.99 4.72
CA SER A 275 24.71 9.53 4.23
C SER A 275 24.63 8.58 3.03
N ASP A 276 23.47 7.96 2.81
CA ASP A 276 23.22 7.09 1.67
C ASP A 276 23.00 7.87 0.37
N LEU A 277 22.72 9.17 0.47
CA LEU A 277 22.38 10.04 -0.64
C LEU A 277 23.41 11.17 -0.85
N PHE A 278 24.01 11.69 0.22
CA PHE A 278 24.93 12.84 0.16
C PHE A 278 26.19 12.59 0.98
N THR A 279 27.36 12.98 0.45
CA THR A 279 28.56 13.07 1.30
C THR A 279 28.67 14.44 1.97
N PRO A 280 29.30 14.54 3.16
CA PRO A 280 29.48 15.83 3.84
C PRO A 280 30.17 16.88 2.98
N GLU A 281 31.15 16.46 2.17
CA GLU A 281 31.90 17.32 1.27
C GLU A 281 31.02 17.84 0.12
N GLU A 282 30.20 16.97 -0.49
CA GLU A 282 29.26 17.36 -1.54
C GLU A 282 28.23 18.39 -1.03
N VAL A 283 27.77 18.24 0.21
CA VAL A 283 26.82 19.18 0.83
C VAL A 283 27.46 20.54 1.08
N ASP A 284 28.69 20.57 1.59
CA ASP A 284 29.40 21.83 1.83
C ASP A 284 29.70 22.55 0.51
N GLU A 285 30.16 21.83 -0.51
CA GLU A 285 30.43 22.38 -1.84
C GLU A 285 29.15 22.95 -2.49
N ALA A 286 28.02 22.24 -2.39
CA ALA A 286 26.74 22.69 -2.92
C ALA A 286 26.27 23.98 -2.26
N ILE A 287 26.34 24.05 -0.93
CA ILE A 287 25.91 25.22 -0.16
C ILE A 287 26.81 26.41 -0.45
N ASP A 288 28.13 26.23 -0.46
CA ASP A 288 29.08 27.29 -0.78
C ASP A 288 28.86 27.82 -2.21
N THR A 289 28.62 26.91 -3.17
CA THR A 289 28.32 27.27 -4.56
C THR A 289 27.06 28.13 -4.66
N ILE A 290 25.95 27.70 -4.03
CA ILE A 290 24.67 28.42 -4.06
C ILE A 290 24.81 29.77 -3.33
N MET A 291 25.43 29.80 -2.16
CA MET A 291 25.60 31.02 -1.36
C MET A 291 26.54 32.05 -1.99
N SER A 292 27.50 31.61 -2.81
CA SER A 292 28.41 32.52 -3.54
C SER A 292 27.70 33.38 -4.59
N GLN A 293 26.50 32.95 -5.03
CA GLN A 293 25.68 33.63 -6.04
C GLN A 293 24.62 34.55 -5.42
N MET A 294 24.53 34.63 -4.08
CA MET A 294 23.53 35.41 -3.34
C MET A 294 24.12 36.64 -2.65
N GLU A 295 23.32 37.69 -2.47
CA GLU A 295 23.67 38.86 -1.67
C GLU A 295 23.81 38.49 -0.17
N ASP A 296 24.71 39.15 0.56
CA ASP A 296 25.04 38.83 1.98
C ASP A 296 23.82 38.84 2.91
N SER A 297 22.78 39.61 2.60
CA SER A 297 21.54 39.72 3.37
C SER A 297 20.63 38.49 3.30
N GLN A 298 20.85 37.58 2.34
CA GLN A 298 20.00 36.40 2.10
C GLN A 298 20.66 35.06 2.49
N LYS A 299 21.94 35.06 2.88
CA LYS A 299 22.75 33.86 3.19
C LYS A 299 22.22 32.96 4.31
N SER A 300 21.27 33.44 5.11
CA SER A 300 20.64 32.64 6.18
C SER A 300 19.57 31.66 5.67
N PHE A 301 19.10 31.84 4.44
CA PHE A 301 18.02 31.08 3.84
C PHE A 301 18.41 30.61 2.44
N LEU A 302 17.98 29.42 2.08
CA LEU A 302 18.32 28.73 0.85
C LEU A 302 17.04 28.30 0.13
N ASN A 303 17.01 28.50 -1.18
CA ASN A 303 15.91 28.04 -2.02
C ASN A 303 16.07 26.55 -2.33
N ILE A 304 15.03 25.77 -2.07
CA ILE A 304 14.98 24.34 -2.34
C ILE A 304 15.24 24.04 -3.82
N LYS A 305 14.77 24.91 -4.72
CA LYS A 305 14.96 24.73 -6.17
C LYS A 305 16.42 24.78 -6.58
N ASP A 306 17.23 25.64 -5.96
CA ASP A 306 18.65 25.78 -6.30
C ASP A 306 19.44 24.54 -5.83
N LEU A 307 19.07 24.00 -4.67
CA LEU A 307 19.62 22.76 -4.14
C LEU A 307 19.28 21.55 -5.02
N ILE A 308 18.02 21.47 -5.46
CA ILE A 308 17.58 20.46 -6.42
C ILE A 308 18.32 20.62 -7.73
N ALA A 309 18.49 21.84 -8.25
CA ALA A 309 19.22 22.08 -9.48
C ALA A 309 20.70 21.65 -9.40
N TYR A 310 21.32 21.78 -8.22
CA TYR A 310 22.69 21.33 -7.99
C TYR A 310 22.80 19.80 -7.92
N PHE A 311 21.98 19.16 -7.09
CA PHE A 311 22.08 17.70 -6.83
C PHE A 311 21.33 16.82 -7.83
N ALA A 312 20.37 17.39 -8.54
CA ALA A 312 19.54 16.76 -9.55
C ALA A 312 19.36 17.72 -10.76
N PRO A 313 20.46 18.06 -11.46
CA PRO A 313 20.41 19.00 -12.57
C PRO A 313 19.50 18.47 -13.69
N MET A 314 18.51 19.27 -14.08
CA MET A 314 17.61 19.01 -15.20
C MET A 314 18.38 19.08 -16.53
N LYS A 315 19.12 18.05 -16.90
CA LYS A 315 19.61 17.93 -18.28
C LYS A 315 18.49 17.38 -19.14
N ALA A 316 17.78 18.28 -19.82
CA ALA A 316 16.95 17.91 -20.96
C ALA A 316 17.81 17.07 -21.92
N LYS A 317 17.40 15.82 -22.16
CA LYS A 317 17.95 15.01 -23.24
C LYS A 317 17.76 15.83 -24.53
N GLN A 318 18.86 16.23 -25.17
CA GLN A 318 18.79 16.65 -26.57
C GLN A 318 18.32 15.42 -27.35
N ILE A 319 17.02 15.39 -27.66
CA ILE A 319 16.46 14.45 -28.61
C ILE A 319 17.08 14.82 -29.97
N LYS A 320 17.95 13.95 -30.48
CA LYS A 320 18.34 13.98 -31.89
C LYS A 320 17.18 13.53 -32.75
#